data_AF-W6XP56-F1
#
_entry.id   AF-W6XP56-F1
#
_cell.length_a   1.000
_cell.length_b   1.000
_cell.length_c   1.000
_cell.angle_alpha   90.00
_cell.angle_beta   90.00
_cell.angle_gamma   90.00
#
_symmetry.space_group_name_H-M   'P 1'
#
loop_
_entity.id
_entity.type
_entity.pdbx_description
1 polymer ?
#
loop_
_entity_poly.entity_id
_entity_poly.type
_entity_poly.pdbx_seq_one_letter_code
_entity_poly.pdbx_strand_id
1 'polypeptide(L)'
;MSEFRSFVKTLQHRVSPEDVKWEYSVPDIPVSHLTNKAGLIKCVSMISSIYQQQITLRFAAAPSNRVIRNDVLDRFILLSFADFKLQWPALIASEASTPATGRENGDWITRMLVSGLTINGVTYNFFGHSNSQLKSRSCFLYAASKEEISIKVEAMGDFSKLKSVGKKAKRIGLLFSSADIALDLPPDRCQDIDDVATKQYIFTDGCGLISIQLAQHLAQKRNIVFRNRRYLPSVYQIRYRGYKGVLTLDPTLRGQIQVQFRASMRKFKDSPDYSLAVVDYSKPYAFGSLNDEIVVLLHTLGISQETLLAKQTRHLTFLQDAQKGNFQAAFAFLCYIDRTDVAEQLLLDGLDSVHVTLKSLVKQEYDRMVNKRNEQRCRISIPKSRLLFGVCDPTAKDGFTGRLKEGECFIRITKDGDGRPHTIINTEVLVTRNPCLHPGDLQKFRAVDVPEFSHLVDCIVFTTQGKRPSADLMSGGDLDGDKFFVSWDSDIIPRTIAEPAQYPGGKELITHTNF
;
A
#
# COMPACT_ATOMS: atom_id res chain seq x y z
N MET A 1 24.81 -11.76 13.74
CA MET A 1 23.88 -10.98 12.90
C MET A 1 24.38 -9.56 12.59
N SER A 2 25.05 -8.86 13.52
CA SER A 2 25.59 -7.51 13.27
C SER A 2 26.73 -7.50 12.25
N GLU A 3 27.65 -8.46 12.31
CA GLU A 3 28.87 -8.53 11.48
C GLU A 3 28.60 -8.59 9.95
N PHE A 4 27.55 -9.29 9.53
CA PHE A 4 27.18 -9.37 8.11
C PHE A 4 26.46 -8.11 7.61
N ARG A 5 25.76 -7.39 8.49
CA ARG A 5 25.04 -6.17 8.12
C ARG A 5 25.97 -4.96 7.94
N SER A 6 27.16 -5.00 8.52
CA SER A 6 28.22 -4.02 8.27
C SER A 6 28.97 -4.25 6.95
N PHE A 7 28.77 -5.38 6.28
CA PHE A 7 29.42 -5.65 4.99
C PHE A 7 28.90 -4.70 3.91
N VAL A 8 29.80 -3.88 3.38
CA VAL A 8 29.57 -3.02 2.21
C VAL A 8 30.83 -3.06 1.34
N LYS A 9 30.65 -3.30 0.04
CA LYS A 9 31.71 -3.30 -0.95
C LYS A 9 31.33 -2.43 -2.13
N THR A 10 32.23 -1.54 -2.55
CA THR A 10 32.08 -0.85 -3.84
C THR A 10 32.58 -1.77 -4.94
N LEU A 11 31.68 -2.16 -5.85
CA LEU A 11 31.96 -3.00 -7.02
C LEU A 11 32.56 -2.17 -8.17
N GLN A 12 32.08 -0.93 -8.32
CA GLN A 12 32.50 -0.02 -9.38
C GLN A 12 32.46 1.43 -8.86
N HIS A 13 33.53 2.20 -9.07
CA HIS A 13 33.65 3.57 -8.56
C HIS A 13 33.15 4.67 -9.52
N ARG A 14 32.84 4.32 -10.77
CA ARG A 14 32.35 5.26 -11.79
C ARG A 14 31.34 4.54 -12.67
N VAL A 15 30.25 5.18 -13.06
CA VAL A 15 29.27 4.61 -13.99
C VAL A 15 29.48 5.25 -15.34
N SER A 16 29.70 4.45 -16.39
CA SER A 16 29.86 4.95 -17.75
C SER A 16 28.58 4.75 -18.57
N PRO A 17 28.18 5.72 -19.41
CA PRO A 17 27.17 5.51 -20.43
C PRO A 17 27.47 4.34 -21.38
N GLU A 18 28.75 3.98 -21.52
CA GLU A 18 29.22 2.88 -22.38
C GLU A 18 29.34 1.52 -21.66
N ASP A 19 28.90 1.43 -20.40
CA ASP A 19 28.90 0.14 -19.68
C ASP A 19 27.98 -0.87 -20.40
N VAL A 20 28.55 -2.01 -20.78
CA VAL A 20 27.83 -3.12 -21.46
C VAL A 20 27.89 -4.44 -20.67
N LYS A 21 28.74 -4.52 -19.66
CA LYS A 21 29.07 -5.75 -18.94
C LYS A 21 29.34 -5.46 -17.46
N TRP A 22 28.69 -6.20 -16.58
CA TRP A 22 28.76 -6.03 -15.12
C TRP A 22 29.26 -7.31 -14.47
N GLU A 23 30.57 -7.50 -14.42
CA GLU A 23 31.21 -8.67 -13.79
C GLU A 23 32.21 -8.22 -12.72
N TYR A 24 32.09 -8.80 -11.52
CA TYR A 24 32.88 -8.41 -10.37
C TYR A 24 33.44 -9.61 -9.62
N SER A 25 34.66 -9.47 -9.12
CA SER A 25 35.29 -10.39 -8.18
C SER A 25 35.31 -9.78 -6.79
N VAL A 26 34.70 -10.47 -5.83
CA VAL A 26 34.53 -10.08 -4.43
C VAL A 26 35.00 -11.25 -3.56
N PRO A 27 36.32 -11.41 -3.36
CA PRO A 27 36.89 -12.56 -2.65
C PRO A 27 36.49 -12.60 -1.16
N ASP A 28 36.18 -11.43 -0.59
CA ASP A 28 35.77 -11.21 0.80
C ASP A 28 34.25 -11.32 1.02
N ILE A 29 33.49 -11.85 0.05
CA ILE A 29 32.04 -11.98 0.20
C ILE A 29 31.67 -12.96 1.34
N PRO A 30 30.76 -12.58 2.26
CA PRO A 30 30.26 -13.47 3.30
C PRO A 30 29.76 -14.82 2.76
N VAL A 31 30.11 -15.90 3.45
CA VAL A 31 29.78 -17.28 3.05
C VAL A 31 28.27 -17.50 3.00
N SER A 32 27.77 -18.01 1.86
CA SER A 32 26.33 -18.17 1.56
C SER A 32 25.54 -18.94 2.62
N HIS A 33 26.11 -20.01 3.19
CA HIS A 33 25.41 -20.79 4.23
C HIS A 33 25.09 -19.95 5.48
N LEU A 34 26.01 -19.07 5.89
CA LEU A 34 25.84 -18.21 7.06
C LEU A 34 24.83 -17.08 6.79
N THR A 35 24.88 -16.48 5.61
CA THR A 35 23.95 -15.40 5.22
C THR A 35 22.53 -15.94 5.04
N ASN A 36 22.36 -17.13 4.45
CA ASN A 36 21.08 -17.82 4.34
C ASN A 36 20.48 -18.11 5.73
N LYS A 37 21.27 -18.66 6.66
CA LYS A 37 20.83 -18.92 8.05
C LYS A 37 20.45 -17.63 8.78
N ALA A 38 21.08 -16.51 8.45
CA ALA A 38 20.77 -15.20 9.00
C ALA A 38 19.59 -14.48 8.31
N GLY A 39 18.97 -15.08 7.28
CA GLY A 39 17.88 -14.48 6.52
C GLY A 39 18.32 -13.25 5.72
N LEU A 40 19.57 -13.22 5.25
CA LEU A 40 20.15 -12.10 4.53
C LEU A 40 20.19 -12.35 3.02
N ILE A 41 19.89 -11.30 2.25
CA ILE A 41 19.96 -11.27 0.80
C ILE A 41 21.00 -10.25 0.34
N LYS A 42 21.64 -10.52 -0.80
CA LYS A 42 22.53 -9.57 -1.48
C LYS A 42 21.71 -8.38 -1.99
N CYS A 43 22.18 -7.17 -1.75
CA CYS A 43 21.59 -5.93 -2.24
C CYS A 43 22.62 -5.17 -3.06
N VAL A 44 22.28 -4.87 -4.31
CA VAL A 44 23.14 -4.10 -5.21
C VAL A 44 22.46 -2.76 -5.51
N SER A 45 23.15 -1.67 -5.21
CA SER A 45 22.66 -0.32 -5.49
C SER A 45 23.48 0.30 -6.62
N MET A 46 22.78 0.67 -7.69
CA MET A 46 23.31 1.44 -8.81
C MET A 46 23.08 2.92 -8.51
N ILE A 47 24.14 3.65 -8.15
CA ILE A 47 24.06 5.06 -7.76
C ILE A 47 24.77 5.89 -8.82
N SER A 48 24.06 6.86 -9.38
CA SER A 48 24.65 7.82 -10.31
C SER A 48 23.97 9.17 -10.16
N SER A 49 24.75 10.20 -9.89
CA SER A 49 24.33 11.58 -9.78
C SER A 49 25.54 12.49 -10.05
N ILE A 50 25.32 13.81 -10.06
CA ILE A 50 26.41 14.78 -10.15
C ILE A 50 27.36 14.76 -8.93
N TYR A 51 26.91 14.20 -7.80
CA TYR A 51 27.69 14.16 -6.55
C TYR A 51 28.39 12.83 -6.32
N GLN A 52 27.81 11.75 -6.84
CA GLN A 52 28.23 10.40 -6.50
C GLN A 52 27.89 9.43 -7.64
N GLN A 53 28.88 8.63 -8.03
CA GLN A 53 28.73 7.51 -8.94
C GLN A 53 29.37 6.30 -8.30
N GLN A 54 28.63 5.22 -8.10
CA GLN A 54 29.17 3.96 -7.65
C GLN A 54 28.15 2.84 -7.78
N ILE A 55 28.65 1.61 -7.88
CA ILE A 55 27.87 0.39 -7.73
C ILE A 55 28.32 -0.25 -6.43
N THR A 56 27.39 -0.47 -5.51
CA THR A 56 27.71 -1.03 -4.19
C THR A 56 26.95 -2.33 -3.93
N LEU A 57 27.62 -3.27 -3.26
CA LEU A 57 27.08 -4.52 -2.76
C LEU A 57 27.04 -4.48 -1.24
N ARG A 58 25.90 -4.86 -0.66
CA ARG A 58 25.72 -5.04 0.78
C ARG A 58 24.79 -6.21 1.07
N PHE A 59 24.65 -6.58 2.33
CA PHE A 59 23.59 -7.50 2.77
C PHE A 59 22.47 -6.75 3.50
N ALA A 60 21.24 -7.20 3.31
CA ALA A 60 20.07 -6.73 4.05
C ALA A 60 19.19 -7.91 4.44
N ALA A 61 18.26 -7.70 5.37
CA ALA A 61 17.23 -8.68 5.67
C ALA A 61 16.39 -8.92 4.40
N ALA A 62 16.16 -10.20 4.07
CA ALA A 62 15.34 -10.55 2.93
C ALA A 62 13.87 -10.12 3.16
N PRO A 63 13.20 -9.53 2.16
CA PRO A 63 11.78 -9.20 2.28
C PRO A 63 10.94 -10.48 2.29
N SER A 64 9.90 -10.53 3.12
CA SER A 64 8.98 -11.67 3.13
C SER A 64 8.02 -11.60 1.94
N ASN A 65 8.17 -12.50 0.96
CA ASN A 65 7.23 -12.65 -0.15
C ASN A 65 7.15 -14.11 -0.62
N ARG A 66 6.09 -14.41 -1.39
CA ARG A 66 5.74 -15.77 -1.84
C ARG A 66 6.76 -16.40 -2.78
N VAL A 67 7.49 -15.57 -3.53
CA VAL A 67 8.42 -16.06 -4.57
C VAL A 67 9.74 -16.50 -3.97
N ILE A 68 10.27 -15.79 -2.96
CA ILE A 68 11.59 -16.08 -2.41
C ILE A 68 11.58 -17.01 -1.19
N ARG A 69 10.40 -17.25 -0.58
CA ARG A 69 10.26 -18.01 0.67
C ARG A 69 10.85 -19.42 0.61
N ASN A 70 10.63 -20.12 -0.51
CA ASN A 70 10.93 -21.54 -0.64
C ASN A 70 12.27 -21.80 -1.37
N ASP A 71 13.12 -20.79 -1.46
CA ASP A 71 14.36 -20.85 -2.23
C ASP A 71 15.52 -20.27 -1.40
N VAL A 72 16.73 -20.65 -1.75
CA VAL A 72 17.93 -20.24 -1.00
C VAL A 72 18.27 -18.78 -1.35
N LEU A 73 18.41 -17.95 -0.32
CA LEU A 73 18.51 -16.49 -0.48
C LEU A 73 19.76 -16.02 -1.23
N ASP A 74 20.83 -16.82 -1.20
CA ASP A 74 22.05 -16.52 -1.95
C ASP A 74 21.87 -16.57 -3.46
N ARG A 75 20.82 -17.23 -3.98
CA ARG A 75 20.48 -17.17 -5.41
C ARG A 75 19.85 -15.85 -5.83
N PHE A 76 19.54 -14.96 -4.91
CA PHE A 76 18.87 -13.70 -5.21
C PHE A 76 19.78 -12.49 -5.02
N ILE A 77 19.55 -11.47 -5.85
CA ILE A 77 20.03 -10.10 -5.62
C ILE A 77 18.83 -9.16 -5.65
N LEU A 78 18.68 -8.33 -4.63
CA LEU A 78 17.80 -7.17 -4.68
C LEU A 78 18.57 -5.99 -5.31
N LEU A 79 18.23 -5.66 -6.55
CA LEU A 79 18.85 -4.59 -7.32
C LEU A 79 18.06 -3.29 -7.17
N SER A 80 18.73 -2.17 -6.96
CA SER A 80 18.13 -0.84 -6.80
C SER A 80 18.74 0.21 -7.72
N PHE A 81 17.88 1.03 -8.32
CA PHE A 81 18.19 2.21 -9.12
C PHE A 81 17.55 3.48 -8.54
N ALA A 82 17.19 3.46 -7.25
CA ALA A 82 16.47 4.58 -6.60
C ALA A 82 17.19 5.92 -6.80
N ASP A 83 18.51 5.92 -6.62
CA ASP A 83 19.40 7.07 -6.77
C ASP A 83 20.16 7.08 -8.09
N PHE A 84 19.61 6.44 -9.13
CA PHE A 84 20.25 6.35 -10.45
C PHE A 84 19.75 7.45 -11.40
N LYS A 85 20.68 8.33 -11.79
CA LYS A 85 20.58 9.28 -12.88
C LYS A 85 21.90 9.28 -13.66
N LEU A 86 21.91 8.64 -14.82
CA LEU A 86 23.10 8.53 -15.67
C LEU A 86 23.66 9.92 -15.99
N GLN A 87 24.99 10.03 -15.98
CA GLN A 87 25.72 11.26 -16.32
C GLN A 87 26.61 10.99 -17.53
N TRP A 88 26.59 11.90 -18.50
CA TRP A 88 27.57 11.94 -19.56
C TRP A 88 28.86 12.58 -19.03
N PRO A 89 30.02 11.95 -19.24
CA PRO A 89 31.30 12.56 -18.87
C PRO A 89 31.48 13.89 -19.62
N ALA A 90 32.15 14.83 -18.97
CA ALA A 90 32.50 16.10 -19.58
C ALA A 90 33.40 15.87 -20.80
N LEU A 91 33.10 16.51 -21.93
CA LEU A 91 33.89 16.40 -23.15
C LEU A 91 35.25 17.09 -23.02
N ILE A 92 35.34 18.09 -22.12
CA ILE A 92 36.54 18.85 -21.79
C ILE A 92 36.71 18.85 -20.27
N ALA A 93 37.95 18.75 -19.77
CA ALA A 93 38.25 18.66 -18.33
C ALA A 93 37.75 19.87 -17.50
N SER A 94 37.43 21.00 -18.14
CA SER A 94 36.89 22.21 -17.51
C SER A 94 35.36 22.25 -17.43
N GLU A 95 34.64 21.30 -18.04
CA GLU A 95 33.19 21.27 -18.06
C GLU A 95 32.62 20.31 -17.00
N ALA A 96 31.38 20.57 -16.58
CA ALA A 96 30.65 19.67 -15.69
C ALA A 96 30.01 18.52 -16.48
N SER A 97 29.86 17.36 -15.84
CA SER A 97 29.08 16.25 -16.41
C SER A 97 27.64 16.69 -16.69
N THR A 98 27.07 16.24 -17.81
CA THR A 98 25.68 16.55 -18.16
C THR A 98 24.74 15.39 -17.81
N PRO A 99 23.54 15.65 -17.28
CA PRO A 99 22.59 14.60 -16.96
C PRO A 99 22.02 13.99 -18.24
N ALA A 100 22.00 12.66 -18.32
CA ALA A 100 21.37 11.96 -19.43
C ALA A 100 19.84 12.11 -19.40
N THR A 101 19.22 12.02 -20.58
CA THR A 101 17.77 12.04 -20.77
C THR A 101 17.08 10.82 -20.15
N GLY A 102 15.76 10.90 -19.98
CA GLY A 102 14.97 9.77 -19.47
C GLY A 102 15.08 8.51 -20.34
N ARG A 103 15.20 8.69 -21.67
CA ARG A 103 15.39 7.58 -22.62
C ARG A 103 16.74 6.90 -22.42
N GLU A 104 17.84 7.67 -22.37
CA GLU A 104 19.18 7.11 -22.17
C GLU A 104 19.33 6.41 -20.81
N ASN A 105 18.68 6.94 -19.76
CA ASN A 105 18.59 6.25 -18.48
C ASN A 105 17.87 4.89 -18.62
N GLY A 106 16.76 4.85 -19.34
CA GLY A 106 16.00 3.63 -19.62
C GLY A 106 16.81 2.62 -20.43
N ASP A 107 17.54 3.08 -21.45
CA ASP A 107 18.37 2.25 -22.32
C ASP A 107 19.55 1.64 -21.54
N TRP A 108 20.19 2.42 -20.67
CA TRP A 108 21.26 1.92 -19.79
C TRP A 108 20.76 0.85 -18.81
N ILE A 109 19.63 1.11 -18.13
CA ILE A 109 19.01 0.14 -17.21
C ILE A 109 18.61 -1.13 -17.97
N THR A 110 18.06 -0.98 -19.17
CA THR A 110 17.66 -2.12 -20.02
C THR A 110 18.88 -2.96 -20.40
N ARG A 111 19.98 -2.34 -20.84
CA ARG A 111 21.23 -3.05 -21.13
C ARG A 111 21.74 -3.83 -19.91
N MET A 112 21.72 -3.23 -18.73
CA MET A 112 22.10 -3.90 -17.48
C MET A 112 21.22 -5.11 -17.19
N LEU A 113 19.90 -4.96 -17.25
CA LEU A 113 18.96 -6.04 -16.95
C LEU A 113 19.00 -7.17 -17.98
N VAL A 114 19.29 -6.86 -19.25
CA VAL A 114 19.45 -7.84 -20.34
C VAL A 114 20.78 -8.58 -20.24
N SER A 115 21.87 -7.89 -19.89
CA SER A 115 23.21 -8.48 -19.73
C SER A 115 23.31 -9.35 -18.48
N GLY A 116 22.63 -8.94 -17.40
CA GLY A 116 22.74 -9.56 -16.08
C GLY A 116 23.95 -9.03 -15.30
N LEU A 117 24.10 -9.54 -14.08
CA LEU A 117 25.15 -9.17 -13.14
C LEU A 117 25.92 -10.43 -12.71
N THR A 118 27.22 -10.48 -12.90
CA THR A 118 28.05 -11.62 -12.47
C THR A 118 28.87 -11.24 -11.24
N ILE A 119 28.79 -12.05 -10.19
CA ILE A 119 29.62 -11.92 -8.98
C ILE A 119 30.28 -13.26 -8.71
N ASN A 120 31.62 -13.28 -8.64
CA ASN A 120 32.41 -14.49 -8.39
C ASN A 120 32.04 -15.66 -9.33
N GLY A 121 31.86 -15.36 -10.62
CA GLY A 121 31.52 -16.35 -11.64
C GLY A 121 30.05 -16.80 -11.66
N VAL A 122 29.21 -16.32 -10.73
CA VAL A 122 27.76 -16.61 -10.73
C VAL A 122 27.02 -15.46 -11.39
N THR A 123 26.30 -15.73 -12.49
CA THR A 123 25.48 -14.76 -13.21
C THR A 123 24.05 -14.72 -12.66
N TYR A 124 23.58 -13.52 -12.36
CA TYR A 124 22.24 -13.22 -11.87
C TYR A 124 21.47 -12.45 -12.96
N ASN A 125 20.35 -13.02 -13.42
CA ASN A 125 19.52 -12.47 -14.48
C ASN A 125 18.23 -11.87 -13.92
N PHE A 126 17.61 -10.95 -14.66
CA PHE A 126 16.35 -10.32 -14.24
C PHE A 126 15.27 -11.38 -13.97
N PHE A 127 14.63 -11.28 -12.80
CA PHE A 127 13.64 -12.26 -12.36
C PHE A 127 12.24 -11.65 -12.21
N GLY A 128 12.13 -10.48 -11.56
CA GLY A 128 10.84 -9.82 -11.43
C GLY A 128 10.82 -8.70 -10.40
N HIS A 129 9.68 -8.04 -10.28
CA HIS A 129 9.45 -6.97 -9.34
C HIS A 129 7.97 -6.91 -8.94
N SER A 130 7.68 -6.40 -7.75
CA SER A 130 6.34 -5.94 -7.38
C SER A 130 6.05 -4.53 -7.89
N ASN A 131 4.82 -4.05 -7.75
CA ASN A 131 4.47 -2.67 -8.12
C ASN A 131 5.16 -1.63 -7.21
N SER A 132 5.33 -1.92 -5.91
CA SER A 132 6.06 -1.04 -5.00
C SER A 132 7.54 -0.98 -5.37
N GLN A 133 8.13 -2.12 -5.71
CA GLN A 133 9.50 -2.20 -6.19
C GLN A 133 9.69 -1.39 -7.47
N LEU A 134 8.80 -1.51 -8.45
CA LEU A 134 8.84 -0.70 -9.67
C LEU A 134 8.81 0.81 -9.37
N LYS A 135 7.93 1.27 -8.46
CA LYS A 135 7.86 2.68 -8.02
C LYS A 135 9.16 3.14 -7.35
N SER A 136 9.75 2.29 -6.51
CA SER A 136 11.04 2.52 -5.86
C SER A 136 12.25 2.28 -6.77
N ARG A 137 12.02 1.93 -8.05
CA ARG A 137 13.06 1.58 -9.04
C ARG A 137 13.95 0.42 -8.58
N SER A 138 13.36 -0.65 -8.05
CA SER A 138 14.06 -1.87 -7.63
C SER A 138 13.46 -3.13 -8.25
N CYS A 139 14.24 -4.22 -8.27
CA CYS A 139 13.81 -5.53 -8.76
C CYS A 139 14.66 -6.68 -8.17
N PHE A 140 14.23 -7.92 -8.38
CA PHE A 140 15.02 -9.10 -8.07
C PHE A 140 15.76 -9.60 -9.32
N LEU A 141 17.01 -9.97 -9.12
CA LEU A 141 17.76 -10.85 -10.01
C LEU A 141 17.85 -12.24 -9.38
N TYR A 142 18.01 -13.27 -10.21
CA TYR A 142 18.11 -14.66 -9.80
C TYR A 142 19.27 -15.39 -10.50
N ALA A 143 19.99 -16.20 -9.75
CA ALA A 143 21.12 -17.00 -10.22
C ALA A 143 20.63 -18.23 -10.99
N ALA A 144 20.28 -18.04 -12.26
CA ALA A 144 19.87 -19.08 -13.20
C ALA A 144 19.94 -18.53 -14.63
N SER A 145 19.86 -19.42 -15.63
CA SER A 145 19.72 -19.01 -17.02
C SER A 145 18.38 -18.28 -17.25
N LYS A 146 18.28 -17.54 -18.37
CA LYS A 146 17.04 -16.83 -18.72
C LYS A 146 15.90 -17.80 -19.01
N GLU A 147 16.22 -18.96 -19.59
CA GLU A 147 15.30 -20.05 -19.90
C GLU A 147 14.77 -20.69 -18.62
N GLU A 148 15.65 -20.98 -17.66
CA GLU A 148 15.26 -21.50 -16.34
C GLU A 148 14.37 -20.50 -15.57
N ILE A 149 14.70 -19.21 -15.63
CA ILE A 149 13.86 -18.15 -15.05
C ILE A 149 12.48 -18.12 -15.72
N SER A 150 12.43 -18.19 -17.05
CA SER A 150 11.18 -18.22 -17.80
C SER A 150 10.29 -19.38 -17.34
N ILE A 151 10.84 -20.60 -17.28
CA ILE A 151 10.15 -21.80 -16.78
C ILE A 151 9.66 -21.58 -15.34
N LYS A 152 10.52 -21.04 -14.47
CA LYS A 152 10.18 -20.78 -13.07
C LYS A 152 9.04 -19.77 -12.93
N VAL A 153 9.00 -18.73 -13.77
CA VAL A 153 7.94 -17.71 -13.78
C VAL A 153 6.63 -18.30 -14.32
N GLU A 154 6.65 -19.02 -15.43
CA GLU A 154 5.45 -19.66 -16.00
C GLU A 154 4.87 -20.73 -15.06
N ALA A 155 5.70 -21.36 -14.22
CA ALA A 155 5.23 -22.32 -13.21
C ALA A 155 4.45 -21.66 -12.04
N MET A 156 4.45 -20.32 -11.91
CA MET A 156 3.79 -19.64 -10.79
C MET A 156 2.28 -19.44 -10.96
N GLY A 157 1.76 -19.62 -12.18
CA GLY A 157 0.34 -19.52 -12.50
C GLY A 157 0.10 -19.44 -14.00
N ASP A 158 -1.16 -19.53 -14.41
CA ASP A 158 -1.55 -19.41 -15.82
C ASP A 158 -1.59 -17.93 -16.25
N PHE A 159 -0.61 -17.54 -17.06
CA PHE A 159 -0.50 -16.21 -17.69
C PHE A 159 -0.82 -16.22 -19.19
N SER A 160 -1.21 -17.37 -19.76
CA SER A 160 -1.39 -17.55 -21.21
C SER A 160 -2.41 -16.59 -21.85
N LYS A 161 -3.42 -16.16 -21.06
CA LYS A 161 -4.47 -15.24 -21.50
C LYS A 161 -4.06 -13.77 -21.47
N LEU A 162 -2.88 -13.43 -20.95
CA LEU A 162 -2.41 -12.05 -20.82
C LEU A 162 -1.61 -11.62 -22.05
N LYS A 163 -2.27 -10.92 -22.97
CA LYS A 163 -1.67 -10.47 -24.25
C LYS A 163 -0.74 -9.26 -24.15
N SER A 164 -0.84 -8.48 -23.07
CA SER A 164 0.00 -7.29 -22.86
C SER A 164 1.14 -7.60 -21.89
N VAL A 165 2.38 -7.29 -22.31
CA VAL A 165 3.59 -7.44 -21.48
C VAL A 165 3.45 -6.70 -20.15
N GLY A 166 2.96 -5.45 -20.18
CA GLY A 166 2.75 -4.65 -18.96
C GLY A 166 1.71 -5.28 -18.02
N LYS A 167 0.64 -5.86 -18.55
CA LYS A 167 -0.38 -6.57 -17.76
C LYS A 167 0.20 -7.84 -17.16
N LYS A 168 0.94 -8.64 -17.95
CA LYS A 168 1.62 -9.85 -17.49
C LYS A 168 2.62 -9.53 -16.37
N ALA A 169 3.49 -8.55 -16.56
CA ALA A 169 4.42 -8.08 -15.53
C ALA A 169 3.69 -7.61 -14.24
N LYS A 170 2.60 -6.83 -14.37
CA LYS A 170 1.77 -6.41 -13.23
C LYS A 170 1.16 -7.58 -12.46
N ARG A 171 0.78 -8.67 -13.15
CA ARG A 171 0.18 -9.87 -12.53
C ARG A 171 1.22 -10.75 -11.85
N ILE A 172 2.34 -11.01 -12.51
CA ILE A 172 3.51 -11.68 -11.91
C ILE A 172 3.97 -10.92 -10.66
N GLY A 173 4.04 -9.59 -10.73
CA GLY A 173 4.44 -8.73 -9.60
C GLY A 173 3.55 -8.81 -8.36
N LEU A 174 2.34 -9.37 -8.44
CA LEU A 174 1.51 -9.66 -7.26
C LEU A 174 2.11 -10.76 -6.38
N LEU A 175 2.91 -11.67 -6.95
CA LEU A 175 3.61 -12.73 -6.23
C LEU A 175 4.82 -12.18 -5.47
N PHE A 176 5.51 -11.20 -6.07
CA PHE A 176 6.67 -10.51 -5.49
C PHE A 176 6.30 -9.46 -4.43
N SER A 177 5.01 -9.20 -4.23
CA SER A 177 4.57 -8.22 -3.23
C SER A 177 4.99 -8.68 -1.84
N SER A 178 5.73 -7.84 -1.12
CA SER A 178 6.05 -8.09 0.27
C SER A 178 4.76 -8.13 1.08
N ALA A 179 4.47 -9.28 1.66
CA ALA A 179 3.30 -9.49 2.48
C ALA A 179 3.61 -10.63 3.44
N ASP A 180 3.32 -10.43 4.71
CA ASP A 180 3.56 -11.48 5.69
C ASP A 180 2.66 -12.68 5.34
N ILE A 181 3.15 -13.91 5.42
CA ILE A 181 2.30 -15.07 5.18
C ILE A 181 1.67 -15.46 6.51
N ALA A 182 0.34 -15.59 6.54
CA ALA A 182 -0.39 -15.81 7.79
C ALA A 182 -0.54 -17.31 8.06
N LEU A 183 -0.98 -18.04 7.04
CA LEU A 183 -1.30 -19.46 7.07
C LEU A 183 -1.43 -19.98 5.64
N ASP A 184 -1.40 -21.30 5.49
CA ASP A 184 -1.82 -21.96 4.25
C ASP A 184 -3.34 -22.18 4.30
N LEU A 185 -4.05 -21.69 3.29
CA LEU A 185 -5.50 -21.82 3.15
C LEU A 185 -5.82 -22.83 2.05
N PRO A 186 -6.28 -24.04 2.41
CA PRO A 186 -6.68 -25.05 1.42
C PRO A 186 -7.81 -24.57 0.50
N PRO A 187 -7.78 -24.91 -0.81
CA PRO A 187 -8.81 -24.49 -1.75
C PRO A 187 -10.23 -24.96 -1.44
N ASP A 188 -10.40 -26.10 -0.76
CA ASP A 188 -11.71 -26.63 -0.34
C ASP A 188 -12.39 -25.80 0.76
N ARG A 189 -11.65 -24.89 1.40
CA ARG A 189 -12.19 -23.88 2.32
C ARG A 189 -12.57 -22.57 1.64
N CYS A 190 -12.37 -22.47 0.34
CA CYS A 190 -12.65 -21.28 -0.46
C CYS A 190 -13.82 -21.57 -1.40
N GLN A 191 -14.63 -20.55 -1.66
CA GLN A 191 -15.69 -20.60 -2.65
C GLN A 191 -15.60 -19.37 -3.56
N ASP A 192 -15.68 -19.57 -4.87
CA ASP A 192 -15.89 -18.47 -5.81
C ASP A 192 -17.39 -18.12 -5.86
N ILE A 193 -17.71 -16.83 -5.75
CA ILE A 193 -19.06 -16.28 -5.89
C ILE A 193 -19.06 -15.17 -6.95
N ASP A 194 -20.20 -14.96 -7.60
CA ASP A 194 -20.33 -13.95 -8.66
C ASP A 194 -20.21 -12.53 -8.12
N ASP A 195 -19.73 -11.60 -8.94
CA ASP A 195 -19.80 -10.18 -8.62
C ASP A 195 -21.23 -9.64 -8.73
N VAL A 196 -21.55 -8.65 -7.88
CA VAL A 196 -22.75 -7.83 -8.12
C VAL A 196 -22.36 -6.79 -9.16
N ALA A 197 -22.95 -6.89 -10.35
CA ALA A 197 -22.57 -6.06 -11.48
C ALA A 197 -23.77 -5.66 -12.34
N THR A 198 -23.62 -4.55 -13.05
CA THR A 198 -24.44 -4.19 -14.21
C THR A 198 -23.65 -4.50 -15.49
N LYS A 199 -24.21 -4.17 -16.66
CA LYS A 199 -23.46 -4.28 -17.93
C LYS A 199 -22.21 -3.41 -17.98
N GLN A 200 -22.15 -2.35 -17.17
CA GLN A 200 -21.11 -1.32 -17.24
C GLN A 200 -20.16 -1.35 -16.03
N TYR A 201 -20.65 -1.72 -14.85
CA TYR A 201 -19.89 -1.58 -13.61
C TYR A 201 -20.00 -2.79 -12.70
N ILE A 202 -18.95 -3.01 -11.91
CA ILE A 202 -18.88 -4.05 -10.87
C ILE A 202 -18.93 -3.35 -9.50
N PHE A 203 -19.96 -3.63 -8.71
CA PHE A 203 -20.17 -3.01 -7.39
C PHE A 203 -19.34 -3.67 -6.28
N THR A 204 -18.85 -4.89 -6.51
CA THR A 204 -18.08 -5.69 -5.55
C THR A 204 -16.61 -5.84 -5.97
N ASP A 205 -16.09 -4.98 -6.86
CA ASP A 205 -14.76 -5.16 -7.46
C ASP A 205 -13.67 -5.21 -6.39
N GLY A 206 -13.10 -6.39 -6.17
CA GLY A 206 -12.06 -6.59 -5.17
C GLY A 206 -12.53 -6.90 -3.75
N CYS A 207 -13.83 -7.04 -3.48
CA CYS A 207 -14.37 -7.23 -2.13
C CYS A 207 -15.01 -8.62 -1.91
N GLY A 208 -14.31 -9.49 -1.18
CA GLY A 208 -14.80 -10.82 -0.78
C GLY A 208 -15.20 -10.89 0.69
N LEU A 209 -15.50 -12.10 1.16
CA LEU A 209 -16.02 -12.34 2.52
C LEU A 209 -15.15 -13.35 3.27
N ILE A 210 -15.02 -13.18 4.58
CA ILE A 210 -14.28 -14.08 5.47
C ILE A 210 -15.11 -14.43 6.71
N SER A 211 -15.09 -15.71 7.07
CA SER A 211 -15.72 -16.20 8.29
C SER A 211 -15.04 -15.64 9.55
N ILE A 212 -15.81 -15.49 10.63
CA ILE A 212 -15.28 -15.06 11.93
C ILE A 212 -14.15 -15.99 12.40
N GLN A 213 -14.31 -17.30 12.20
CA GLN A 213 -13.36 -18.31 12.65
C GLN A 213 -11.98 -18.13 12.00
N LEU A 214 -11.94 -17.95 10.68
CA LEU A 214 -10.67 -17.72 9.97
C LEU A 214 -10.09 -16.35 10.29
N ALA A 215 -10.92 -15.31 10.41
CA ALA A 215 -10.47 -13.97 10.79
C ALA A 215 -9.79 -13.97 12.18
N GLN A 216 -10.36 -14.66 13.17
CA GLN A 216 -9.75 -14.83 14.49
C GLN A 216 -8.41 -15.58 14.41
N HIS A 217 -8.34 -16.63 13.60
CA HIS A 217 -7.10 -17.37 13.40
C HIS A 217 -6.03 -16.50 12.72
N LEU A 218 -6.39 -15.71 11.72
CA LEU A 218 -5.50 -14.74 11.07
C LEU A 218 -5.00 -13.70 12.07
N ALA A 219 -5.89 -13.09 12.84
CA ALA A 219 -5.52 -12.10 13.86
C ALA A 219 -4.56 -12.68 14.89
N GLN A 220 -4.77 -13.92 15.33
CA GLN A 220 -3.87 -14.61 16.26
C GLN A 220 -2.51 -14.91 15.62
N LYS A 221 -2.47 -15.50 14.42
CA LYS A 221 -1.22 -15.82 13.72
C LYS A 221 -0.38 -14.58 13.42
N ARG A 222 -1.05 -13.45 13.20
CA ARG A 222 -0.44 -12.14 12.95
C ARG A 222 -0.12 -11.34 14.20
N ASN A 223 -0.48 -11.84 15.39
CA ASN A 223 -0.39 -11.09 16.63
C ASN A 223 -1.00 -9.68 16.50
N ILE A 224 -2.18 -9.57 15.88
CA ILE A 224 -2.85 -8.29 15.69
C ILE A 224 -3.36 -7.82 17.06
N VAL A 225 -2.67 -6.80 17.57
CA VAL A 225 -2.98 -6.15 18.82
C VAL A 225 -3.24 -4.67 18.57
N PHE A 226 -4.17 -4.13 19.33
CA PHE A 226 -4.44 -2.70 19.36
C PHE A 226 -4.57 -2.26 20.82
N ARG A 227 -3.75 -1.28 21.23
CA ARG A 227 -3.64 -0.83 22.65
C ARG A 227 -3.51 -2.00 23.64
N ASN A 228 -2.53 -2.87 23.41
CA ASN A 228 -2.22 -4.05 24.23
C ASN A 228 -3.37 -5.06 24.39
N ARG A 229 -4.39 -5.01 23.53
CA ARG A 229 -5.49 -5.99 23.49
C ARG A 229 -5.52 -6.68 22.14
N ARG A 230 -5.92 -7.96 22.14
CA ARG A 230 -6.19 -8.67 20.89
C ARG A 230 -7.27 -7.93 20.13
N TYR A 231 -7.02 -7.69 18.85
CA TYR A 231 -7.94 -6.97 17.99
C TYR A 231 -8.34 -7.85 16.81
N LEU A 232 -9.64 -7.88 16.52
CA LEU A 232 -10.22 -8.60 15.40
C LEU A 232 -10.65 -7.58 14.33
N PRO A 233 -9.84 -7.37 13.28
CA PRO A 233 -10.23 -6.52 12.16
C PRO A 233 -11.51 -6.98 11.47
N SER A 234 -12.32 -6.02 11.03
CA SER A 234 -13.48 -6.25 10.15
C SER A 234 -13.08 -6.49 8.70
N VAL A 235 -11.91 -5.96 8.29
CA VAL A 235 -11.43 -6.01 6.90
C VAL A 235 -9.97 -6.42 6.87
N TYR A 236 -9.63 -7.33 5.96
CA TYR A 236 -8.26 -7.75 5.67
C TYR A 236 -7.97 -7.55 4.20
N GLN A 237 -6.98 -6.72 3.86
CA GLN A 237 -6.44 -6.69 2.50
C GLN A 237 -5.55 -7.92 2.32
N ILE A 238 -5.77 -8.72 1.29
CA ILE A 238 -5.10 -10.01 1.12
C ILE A 238 -4.41 -10.19 -0.23
N ARG A 239 -3.49 -11.15 -0.26
CA ARG A 239 -2.99 -11.82 -1.45
C ARG A 239 -3.09 -13.33 -1.22
N TYR A 240 -3.70 -14.04 -2.15
CA TYR A 240 -3.85 -15.49 -2.08
C TYR A 240 -3.89 -16.05 -3.49
N ARG A 241 -2.97 -16.93 -3.87
CA ARG A 241 -2.88 -17.44 -5.26
C ARG A 241 -2.90 -16.27 -6.26
N GLY A 242 -3.81 -16.31 -7.24
CA GLY A 242 -4.08 -15.21 -8.17
C GLY A 242 -5.13 -14.19 -7.68
N TYR A 243 -5.64 -14.31 -6.46
CA TYR A 243 -6.60 -13.39 -5.86
C TYR A 243 -5.93 -12.18 -5.22
N LYS A 244 -6.51 -11.01 -5.48
CA LYS A 244 -6.14 -9.71 -4.93
C LYS A 244 -7.42 -8.98 -4.51
N GLY A 245 -7.47 -8.50 -3.27
CA GLY A 245 -8.57 -7.65 -2.81
C GLY A 245 -8.63 -7.51 -1.30
N VAL A 246 -9.80 -7.17 -0.78
CA VAL A 246 -10.13 -7.21 0.64
C VAL A 246 -11.10 -8.36 0.95
N LEU A 247 -11.05 -8.86 2.17
CA LEU A 247 -12.04 -9.77 2.74
C LEU A 247 -12.71 -9.09 3.93
N THR A 248 -14.04 -9.01 3.88
CA THR A 248 -14.90 -8.40 4.89
C THR A 248 -15.51 -9.46 5.78
N LEU A 249 -15.55 -9.20 7.09
CA LEU A 249 -16.06 -10.15 8.07
C LEU A 249 -17.55 -10.44 7.86
N ASP A 250 -17.89 -11.73 7.78
CA ASP A 250 -19.26 -12.20 7.61
C ASP A 250 -19.63 -13.27 8.66
N PRO A 251 -20.47 -12.93 9.64
CA PRO A 251 -20.96 -13.86 10.66
C PRO A 251 -21.85 -15.01 10.13
N THR A 252 -22.38 -14.85 8.91
CA THR A 252 -23.23 -15.86 8.26
C THR A 252 -22.41 -16.96 7.58
N LEU A 253 -21.14 -16.68 7.26
CA LEU A 253 -20.24 -17.65 6.64
C LEU A 253 -19.74 -18.65 7.69
N ARG A 254 -20.35 -19.84 7.69
CA ARG A 254 -20.13 -20.92 8.66
C ARG A 254 -19.87 -22.25 7.95
N GLY A 255 -19.16 -23.15 8.64
CA GLY A 255 -18.88 -24.50 8.15
C GLY A 255 -17.52 -24.62 7.47
N GLN A 256 -17.43 -25.49 6.45
CA GLN A 256 -16.17 -25.78 5.76
C GLN A 256 -15.65 -24.59 4.94
N ILE A 257 -16.55 -23.86 4.27
CA ILE A 257 -16.19 -22.66 3.52
C ILE A 257 -15.92 -21.53 4.50
N GLN A 258 -14.68 -21.04 4.49
CA GLN A 258 -14.20 -19.99 5.38
C GLN A 258 -13.96 -18.66 4.65
N VAL A 259 -13.84 -18.68 3.32
CA VAL A 259 -13.65 -17.51 2.46
C VAL A 259 -14.51 -17.62 1.21
N GLN A 260 -15.15 -16.51 0.84
CA GLN A 260 -15.80 -16.36 -0.46
C GLN A 260 -15.09 -15.27 -1.28
N PHE A 261 -14.57 -15.63 -2.45
CA PHE A 261 -13.91 -14.71 -3.36
C PHE A 261 -14.85 -14.30 -4.50
N ARG A 262 -14.84 -13.02 -4.87
CA ARG A 262 -15.54 -12.54 -6.07
C ARG A 262 -14.71 -12.78 -7.33
N ALA A 263 -15.37 -12.92 -8.48
CA ALA A 263 -14.70 -13.16 -9.76
C ALA A 263 -13.67 -12.05 -10.11
N SER A 264 -14.01 -10.80 -9.83
CA SER A 264 -13.18 -9.60 -10.00
C SER A 264 -11.86 -9.67 -9.23
N MET A 265 -11.81 -10.40 -8.11
CA MET A 265 -10.60 -10.56 -7.31
C MET A 265 -9.56 -11.46 -7.99
N ARG A 266 -9.97 -12.40 -8.85
CA ARG A 266 -9.08 -13.37 -9.49
C ARG A 266 -8.37 -12.75 -10.69
N LYS A 267 -7.11 -12.39 -10.50
CA LYS A 267 -6.30 -11.69 -11.50
C LYS A 267 -5.53 -12.63 -12.46
N PHE A 268 -5.31 -13.89 -12.06
CA PHE A 268 -4.79 -15.01 -12.89
C PHE A 268 -5.15 -16.37 -12.24
N LYS A 269 -4.97 -17.50 -12.95
CA LYS A 269 -5.40 -18.84 -12.51
C LYS A 269 -4.21 -19.74 -12.12
N ASP A 270 -4.52 -20.93 -11.58
CA ASP A 270 -3.62 -22.08 -11.42
C ASP A 270 -2.31 -21.84 -10.66
N SER A 271 -2.31 -20.86 -9.75
CA SER A 271 -1.20 -20.69 -8.83
C SER A 271 -1.19 -21.82 -7.78
N PRO A 272 -0.06 -22.54 -7.60
CA PRO A 272 0.04 -23.67 -6.67
C PRO A 272 0.27 -23.24 -5.21
N ASP A 273 0.52 -21.95 -4.96
CA ASP A 273 0.82 -21.43 -3.62
C ASP A 273 -0.45 -21.13 -2.82
N TYR A 274 -0.71 -21.95 -1.79
CA TYR A 274 -1.83 -21.80 -0.87
C TYR A 274 -1.56 -20.84 0.30
N SER A 275 -0.44 -20.15 0.32
CA SER A 275 -0.12 -19.14 1.33
C SER A 275 -1.11 -17.97 1.23
N LEU A 276 -1.92 -17.78 2.27
CA LEU A 276 -2.74 -16.58 2.46
C LEU A 276 -1.90 -15.51 3.16
N ALA A 277 -1.70 -14.38 2.49
CA ALA A 277 -0.97 -13.24 3.01
C ALA A 277 -1.91 -12.05 3.28
N VAL A 278 -1.80 -11.45 4.46
CA VAL A 278 -2.48 -10.19 4.84
C VAL A 278 -1.55 -9.00 4.58
N VAL A 279 -1.93 -8.12 3.66
CA VAL A 279 -1.16 -6.91 3.32
C VAL A 279 -1.38 -5.81 4.35
N ASP A 280 -2.63 -5.59 4.73
CA ASP A 280 -3.05 -4.61 5.74
C ASP A 280 -4.45 -4.98 6.27
N TYR A 281 -4.96 -4.26 7.25
CA TYR A 281 -6.26 -4.53 7.88
C TYR A 281 -6.90 -3.26 8.44
N SER A 282 -8.22 -3.26 8.67
CA SER A 282 -8.97 -2.13 9.25
C SER A 282 -8.49 -1.80 10.66
N LYS A 283 -8.18 -0.54 10.96
CA LYS A 283 -7.59 -0.12 12.24
C LYS A 283 -8.45 0.94 12.95
N PRO A 284 -8.59 0.85 14.28
CA PRO A 284 -9.14 1.93 15.10
C PRO A 284 -8.33 3.22 14.93
N TYR A 285 -8.98 4.37 15.11
CA TYR A 285 -8.33 5.68 15.18
C TYR A 285 -7.43 6.06 13.99
N ALA A 286 -7.68 5.51 12.80
CA ALA A 286 -7.04 5.98 11.59
C ALA A 286 -7.60 7.37 11.23
N PHE A 287 -7.12 8.44 11.86
CA PHE A 287 -7.61 9.80 11.63
C PHE A 287 -7.31 10.29 10.21
N GLY A 288 -8.26 10.99 9.61
CA GLY A 288 -8.10 11.63 8.32
C GLY A 288 -7.38 12.96 8.40
N SER A 289 -6.78 13.39 7.30
CA SER A 289 -6.19 14.72 7.17
C SER A 289 -6.49 15.29 5.80
N LEU A 290 -6.69 16.61 5.73
CA LEU A 290 -6.77 17.33 4.46
C LEU A 290 -5.35 17.51 3.92
N ASN A 291 -5.16 17.14 2.65
CA ASN A 291 -3.96 17.43 1.87
C ASN A 291 -4.21 18.60 0.91
N ASP A 292 -3.19 19.03 0.18
CA ASP A 292 -3.32 20.05 -0.87
C ASP A 292 -4.42 19.76 -1.88
N GLU A 293 -4.49 18.53 -2.40
CA GLU A 293 -5.51 18.11 -3.37
C GLU A 293 -6.94 18.33 -2.83
N ILE A 294 -7.25 17.78 -1.65
CA ILE A 294 -8.55 17.89 -1.00
C ILE A 294 -8.87 19.35 -0.66
N VAL A 295 -7.91 20.13 -0.16
CA VAL A 295 -8.12 21.55 0.17
C VAL A 295 -8.53 22.35 -1.06
N VAL A 296 -7.86 22.14 -2.20
CA VAL A 296 -8.18 22.82 -3.46
C VAL A 296 -9.58 22.43 -3.95
N LEU A 297 -9.93 21.14 -3.88
CA LEU A 297 -11.23 20.66 -4.33
C LEU A 297 -12.37 21.11 -3.40
N LEU A 298 -12.16 21.13 -2.08
CA LEU A 298 -13.13 21.68 -1.12
C LEU A 298 -13.41 23.16 -1.40
N HIS A 299 -12.36 23.94 -1.66
CA HIS A 299 -12.53 25.35 -2.02
C HIS A 299 -13.31 25.51 -3.34
N THR A 300 -12.97 24.69 -4.34
CA THR A 300 -13.68 24.65 -5.63
C THR A 300 -15.16 24.32 -5.48
N LEU A 301 -15.52 23.46 -4.52
CA LEU A 301 -16.90 23.10 -4.20
C LEU A 301 -17.62 24.12 -3.28
N GLY A 302 -16.99 25.26 -3.01
CA GLY A 302 -17.60 26.38 -2.29
C GLY A 302 -17.36 26.42 -0.79
N ILE A 303 -16.45 25.60 -0.24
CA ILE A 303 -15.97 25.80 1.14
C ILE A 303 -15.10 27.07 1.17
N SER A 304 -15.42 27.98 2.09
CA SER A 304 -14.77 29.28 2.15
C SER A 304 -13.30 29.16 2.56
N GLN A 305 -12.47 30.08 2.07
CA GLN A 305 -11.06 30.13 2.44
C GLN A 305 -10.89 30.35 3.94
N GLU A 306 -11.74 31.17 4.56
CA GLU A 306 -11.74 31.44 5.99
C GLU A 306 -11.98 30.17 6.80
N THR A 307 -12.87 29.30 6.33
CA THR A 307 -13.16 28.02 6.97
C THR A 307 -11.95 27.09 6.93
N LEU A 308 -11.30 26.97 5.76
CA LEU A 308 -10.11 26.14 5.58
C LEU A 308 -8.92 26.65 6.39
N LEU A 309 -8.69 27.97 6.39
CA LEU A 309 -7.68 28.62 7.22
C LEU A 309 -7.96 28.41 8.71
N ALA A 310 -9.22 28.52 9.15
CA ALA A 310 -9.59 28.25 10.53
C ALA A 310 -9.30 26.79 10.94
N LYS A 311 -9.51 25.81 10.05
CA LYS A 311 -9.12 24.41 10.30
C LYS A 311 -7.60 24.28 10.42
N GLN A 312 -6.83 24.93 9.56
CA GLN A 312 -5.37 24.94 9.64
C GLN A 312 -4.89 25.57 10.94
N THR A 313 -5.40 26.76 11.30
CA THR A 313 -5.04 27.45 12.56
C THR A 313 -5.32 26.56 13.76
N ARG A 314 -6.52 25.97 13.86
CA ARG A 314 -6.86 25.05 14.96
C ARG A 314 -5.90 23.87 15.05
N HIS A 315 -5.51 23.29 13.92
CA HIS A 315 -4.56 22.19 13.89
C HIS A 315 -3.16 22.61 14.36
N LEU A 316 -2.65 23.75 13.90
CA LEU A 316 -1.34 24.27 14.28
C LEU A 316 -1.30 24.68 15.76
N THR A 317 -2.36 25.30 16.26
CA THR A 317 -2.51 25.61 17.69
C THR A 317 -2.53 24.35 18.53
N PHE A 318 -3.27 23.30 18.12
CA PHE A 318 -3.27 22.01 18.80
C PHE A 318 -1.87 21.39 18.92
N LEU A 319 -1.08 21.41 17.84
CA LEU A 319 0.31 20.92 17.88
C LEU A 319 1.19 21.78 18.79
N GLN A 320 1.00 23.10 18.76
CA GLN A 320 1.72 24.04 19.60
C GLN A 320 1.40 23.83 21.09
N ASP A 321 0.13 23.60 21.44
CA ASP A 321 -0.32 23.34 22.80
C ASP A 321 0.25 22.01 23.30
N ALA A 322 0.22 20.95 22.47
CA ALA A 322 0.86 19.68 22.80
C ALA A 322 2.36 19.90 23.11
N GLN A 323 3.08 20.61 22.25
CA GLN A 323 4.51 20.87 22.44
C GLN A 323 4.82 21.75 23.66
N LYS A 324 3.95 22.73 23.99
CA LYS A 324 4.12 23.65 25.13
C LYS A 324 3.74 23.03 26.48
N GLY A 325 3.33 21.77 26.51
CA GLY A 325 3.01 21.07 27.75
C GLY A 325 1.55 21.17 28.18
N ASN A 326 0.61 21.40 27.25
CA ASN A 326 -0.79 21.12 27.54
C ASN A 326 -0.99 19.60 27.59
N PHE A 327 -1.28 19.07 28.77
CA PHE A 327 -1.40 17.63 29.01
C PHE A 327 -2.44 16.95 28.10
N GLN A 328 -3.63 17.56 27.96
CA GLN A 328 -4.72 16.99 27.16
C GLN A 328 -4.37 16.98 25.67
N ALA A 329 -3.79 18.08 25.16
CA ALA A 329 -3.34 18.17 23.78
C ALA A 329 -2.21 17.18 23.49
N ALA A 330 -1.23 17.06 24.40
CA ALA A 330 -0.14 16.09 24.29
C ALA A 330 -0.66 14.66 24.26
N PHE A 331 -1.54 14.28 25.19
CA PHE A 331 -2.12 12.94 25.23
C PHE A 331 -2.94 12.62 23.98
N ALA A 332 -3.81 13.54 23.55
CA ALA A 332 -4.60 13.38 22.33
C ALA A 332 -3.71 13.25 21.09
N PHE A 333 -2.67 14.09 20.98
CA PHE A 333 -1.71 14.05 19.89
C PHE A 333 -1.03 12.70 19.80
N LEU A 334 -0.46 12.21 20.90
CA LEU A 334 0.20 10.90 20.95
C LEU A 334 -0.75 9.76 20.58
N CYS A 335 -2.01 9.83 21.01
CA CYS A 335 -3.03 8.87 20.60
C CYS A 335 -3.34 8.92 19.10
N TYR A 336 -3.37 10.11 18.49
CA TYR A 336 -3.70 10.30 17.08
C TYR A 336 -2.61 9.78 16.14
N ILE A 337 -1.35 9.83 16.58
CA ILE A 337 -0.20 9.31 15.82
C ILE A 337 0.21 7.89 16.23
N ASP A 338 -0.64 7.19 16.99
CA ASP A 338 -0.43 5.81 17.46
C ASP A 338 0.88 5.62 18.28
N ARG A 339 1.25 6.62 19.08
CA ARG A 339 2.36 6.56 20.05
C ARG A 339 1.84 6.29 21.45
N THR A 340 1.16 5.16 21.61
CA THR A 340 0.51 4.77 22.87
C THR A 340 1.51 4.50 23.98
N ASP A 341 2.72 4.05 23.64
CA ASP A 341 3.85 3.88 24.55
C ASP A 341 4.21 5.20 25.26
N VAL A 342 4.32 6.27 24.48
CA VAL A 342 4.63 7.60 25.02
C VAL A 342 3.40 8.20 25.70
N ALA A 343 2.19 7.92 25.21
CA ALA A 343 0.97 8.38 25.85
C ALA A 343 0.79 7.77 27.25
N GLU A 344 1.15 6.50 27.42
CA GLU A 344 1.16 5.82 28.73
C GLU A 344 2.22 6.42 29.65
N GLN A 345 3.45 6.62 29.15
CA GLN A 345 4.50 7.29 29.91
C GLN A 345 4.09 8.70 30.37
N LEU A 346 3.42 9.47 29.49
CA LEU A 346 2.87 10.78 29.84
C LEU A 346 1.87 10.71 30.99
N LEU A 347 1.01 9.68 31.02
CA LEU A 347 0.02 9.49 32.10
C LEU A 347 0.67 9.11 33.43
N LEU A 348 1.72 8.28 33.40
CA LEU A 348 2.36 7.73 34.60
C LEU A 348 3.41 8.68 35.19
N ASP A 349 4.27 9.24 34.34
CA ASP A 349 5.48 9.95 34.75
C ASP A 349 5.37 11.48 34.52
N GLY A 350 4.27 11.94 33.92
CA GLY A 350 4.02 13.36 33.65
C GLY A 350 4.74 13.90 32.42
N LEU A 351 4.50 15.19 32.11
CA LEU A 351 4.96 15.85 30.88
C LEU A 351 6.48 15.92 30.72
N ASP A 352 7.21 16.11 31.81
CA ASP A 352 8.67 16.26 31.77
C ASP A 352 9.35 14.99 31.23
N SER A 353 8.79 13.82 31.53
CA SER A 353 9.31 12.52 31.09
C SER A 353 9.26 12.33 29.57
N VAL A 354 8.29 12.96 28.90
CA VAL A 354 8.05 12.79 27.45
C VAL A 354 8.39 14.03 26.63
N HIS A 355 8.77 15.15 27.25
CA HIS A 355 8.88 16.46 26.60
C HIS A 355 9.79 16.44 25.36
N VAL A 356 10.97 15.81 25.45
CA VAL A 356 11.93 15.69 24.34
C VAL A 356 11.34 14.88 23.18
N THR A 357 10.74 13.73 23.50
CA THR A 357 10.10 12.85 22.52
C THR A 357 8.92 13.54 21.85
N LEU A 358 8.08 14.20 22.62
CA LEU A 358 6.91 14.96 22.14
C LEU A 358 7.33 16.08 21.20
N LYS A 359 8.34 16.88 21.57
CA LYS A 359 8.89 17.93 20.72
C LYS A 359 9.43 17.40 19.39
N SER A 360 10.11 16.24 19.42
CA SER A 360 10.60 15.57 18.21
C SER A 360 9.45 15.10 17.32
N LEU A 361 8.40 14.51 17.89
CA LEU A 361 7.23 14.03 17.15
C LEU A 361 6.41 15.17 16.54
N VAL A 362 6.20 16.27 17.28
CA VAL A 362 5.54 17.46 16.74
C VAL A 362 6.37 18.08 15.61
N LYS A 363 7.70 18.13 15.75
CA LYS A 363 8.59 18.56 14.68
C LYS A 363 8.45 17.69 13.43
N GLN A 364 8.36 16.36 13.59
CA GLN A 364 8.14 15.45 12.46
C GLN A 364 6.82 15.72 11.73
N GLU A 365 5.74 16.06 12.45
CA GLU A 365 4.49 16.49 11.81
C GLU A 365 4.66 17.79 11.01
N TYR A 366 5.37 18.79 11.55
CA TYR A 366 5.68 20.00 10.78
C TYR A 366 6.53 19.69 9.54
N ASP A 367 7.54 18.82 9.67
CA ASP A 367 8.39 18.43 8.54
C ASP A 367 7.58 17.72 7.44
N ARG A 368 6.57 16.91 7.82
CA ARG A 368 5.63 16.27 6.89
C ARG A 368 4.76 17.29 6.13
N MET A 369 4.45 18.43 6.72
CA MET A 369 3.64 19.48 6.06
C MET A 369 4.43 20.27 5.00
N VAL A 370 5.76 20.34 5.12
CA VAL A 370 6.62 21.22 4.31
C VAL A 370 7.39 20.46 3.22
N ASN A 371 7.77 19.20 3.46
CA ASN A 371 8.70 18.49 2.60
C ASN A 371 8.06 17.85 1.35
N LYS A 372 8.37 18.45 0.19
CA LYS A 372 7.94 17.99 -1.16
C LYS A 372 8.56 16.67 -1.61
N ARG A 373 9.61 16.17 -0.93
CA ARG A 373 10.43 15.04 -1.43
C ARG A 373 9.79 13.67 -1.23
N ASN A 374 8.85 13.50 -0.28
CA ASN A 374 8.27 12.19 0.04
C ASN A 374 6.77 12.16 0.36
N GLU A 375 6.05 13.29 0.49
CA GLU A 375 4.61 13.30 0.82
C GLU A 375 3.92 14.66 0.50
N GLN A 376 2.59 14.69 0.65
CA GLN A 376 1.65 15.78 0.30
C GLN A 376 2.09 17.16 0.85
N ARG A 377 1.95 18.22 0.04
CA ARG A 377 2.03 19.58 0.57
C ARG A 377 0.76 19.79 1.38
N CYS A 378 0.85 20.33 2.60
CA CYS A 378 -0.29 20.46 3.52
C CYS A 378 -0.77 19.12 4.12
N ARG A 379 -0.93 19.11 5.45
CA ARG A 379 -1.52 18.01 6.21
C ARG A 379 -2.28 18.59 7.40
N ILE A 380 -3.60 18.75 7.28
CA ILE A 380 -4.44 19.32 8.35
C ILE A 380 -5.27 18.19 8.95
N SER A 381 -4.97 17.80 10.19
CA SER A 381 -5.74 16.74 10.86
C SER A 381 -7.19 17.18 11.13
N ILE A 382 -8.14 16.31 10.81
CA ILE A 382 -9.58 16.52 11.05
C ILE A 382 -10.07 15.47 12.05
N PRO A 383 -10.29 15.82 13.33
CA PRO A 383 -10.70 14.83 14.35
C PRO A 383 -12.03 14.14 14.05
N LYS A 384 -12.98 14.86 13.44
CA LYS A 384 -14.28 14.35 12.96
C LYS A 384 -14.16 13.65 11.60
N SER A 385 -13.11 12.84 11.43
CA SER A 385 -12.88 12.06 10.22
C SER A 385 -12.11 10.76 10.51
N ARG A 386 -12.17 9.83 9.57
CA ARG A 386 -11.32 8.64 9.54
C ARG A 386 -10.86 8.33 8.11
N LEU A 387 -9.75 7.62 8.00
CA LEU A 387 -9.29 6.96 6.79
C LEU A 387 -9.66 5.47 6.86
N LEU A 388 -10.72 5.08 6.15
CA LEU A 388 -11.38 3.78 6.32
C LEU A 388 -11.22 2.91 5.07
N PHE A 389 -11.09 1.59 5.23
CA PHE A 389 -11.24 0.68 4.10
C PHE A 389 -12.66 0.74 3.56
N GLY A 390 -12.79 0.83 2.23
CA GLY A 390 -14.06 0.63 1.56
C GLY A 390 -14.36 -0.86 1.42
N VAL A 391 -15.60 -1.24 1.72
CA VAL A 391 -16.14 -2.57 1.48
C VAL A 391 -17.52 -2.48 0.85
N CYS A 392 -17.95 -3.53 0.16
CA CYS A 392 -19.31 -3.61 -0.35
C CYS A 392 -20.25 -4.16 0.74
N ASP A 393 -21.55 -3.91 0.58
CA ASP A 393 -22.59 -4.53 1.37
C ASP A 393 -22.45 -6.07 1.40
N PRO A 394 -22.18 -6.68 2.57
CA PRO A 394 -21.92 -8.12 2.66
C PRO A 394 -23.17 -8.98 2.44
N THR A 395 -24.37 -8.39 2.48
CA THR A 395 -25.63 -9.11 2.26
C THR A 395 -25.96 -9.27 0.78
N ALA A 396 -25.26 -8.56 -0.10
CA ALA A 396 -25.43 -8.64 -1.54
C ALA A 396 -24.71 -9.86 -2.13
N LYS A 397 -25.24 -11.06 -1.84
CA LYS A 397 -24.72 -12.36 -2.29
C LYS A 397 -25.86 -13.35 -2.44
N ASP A 398 -25.60 -14.49 -3.07
CA ASP A 398 -26.57 -15.60 -3.18
C ASP A 398 -27.93 -15.18 -3.77
N GLY A 399 -27.92 -14.20 -4.68
CA GLY A 399 -29.13 -13.64 -5.31
C GLY A 399 -29.88 -12.60 -4.48
N PHE A 400 -29.44 -12.30 -3.25
CA PHE A 400 -30.05 -11.27 -2.42
C PHE A 400 -29.53 -9.87 -2.77
N THR A 401 -30.42 -8.88 -2.70
CA THR A 401 -30.08 -7.46 -2.83
C THR A 401 -29.52 -6.92 -1.51
N GLY A 402 -28.50 -6.06 -1.60
CA GLY A 402 -27.93 -5.37 -0.45
C GLY A 402 -28.95 -4.50 0.32
N ARG A 403 -28.66 -4.18 1.58
CA ARG A 403 -29.49 -3.34 2.45
C ARG A 403 -29.38 -1.84 2.17
N LEU A 404 -28.22 -1.37 1.75
CA LEU A 404 -27.98 0.07 1.52
C LEU A 404 -28.53 0.51 0.15
N LYS A 405 -29.23 1.66 0.12
CA LYS A 405 -29.72 2.27 -1.13
C LYS A 405 -28.66 3.15 -1.79
N GLU A 406 -28.90 3.56 -3.03
CA GLU A 406 -28.06 4.54 -3.73
C GLU A 406 -27.95 5.84 -2.92
N GLY A 407 -26.71 6.32 -2.70
CA GLY A 407 -26.42 7.50 -1.89
C GLY A 407 -26.30 7.25 -0.38
N GLU A 408 -26.58 6.03 0.10
CA GLU A 408 -26.39 5.64 1.51
C GLU A 408 -25.05 4.91 1.73
N CYS A 409 -24.52 5.06 2.94
CA CYS A 409 -23.40 4.26 3.43
C CYS A 409 -23.59 3.91 4.91
N PHE A 410 -22.92 2.85 5.34
CA PHE A 410 -22.82 2.51 6.76
C PHE A 410 -21.39 2.76 7.25
N ILE A 411 -21.26 3.49 8.36
CA ILE A 411 -19.98 3.82 8.98
C ILE A 411 -20.09 3.57 10.47
N ARG A 412 -19.23 2.70 10.98
CA ARG A 412 -19.09 2.45 12.41
C ARG A 412 -17.62 2.49 12.76
N ILE A 413 -17.27 3.36 13.69
CA ILE A 413 -15.88 3.67 14.04
C ILE A 413 -15.63 3.42 15.52
N THR A 414 -14.41 3.04 15.86
CA THR A 414 -13.96 3.08 17.24
C THR A 414 -13.79 4.55 17.65
N LYS A 415 -14.65 5.00 18.57
CA LYS A 415 -14.73 6.41 18.98
C LYS A 415 -13.59 6.75 19.94
N ASP A 416 -13.05 7.96 19.78
CA ASP A 416 -12.16 8.60 20.74
C ASP A 416 -12.91 8.93 22.04
N GLY A 417 -12.24 8.69 23.17
CA GLY A 417 -12.87 8.73 24.50
C GLY A 417 -13.01 7.33 25.08
N ASP A 418 -14.20 6.73 24.97
CA ASP A 418 -14.51 5.44 25.62
C ASP A 418 -13.93 4.21 24.92
N GLY A 419 -13.41 4.38 23.70
CA GLY A 419 -12.83 3.31 22.89
C GLY A 419 -13.82 2.27 22.43
N ARG A 420 -15.12 2.61 22.38
CA ARG A 420 -16.17 1.71 21.92
C ARG A 420 -16.57 2.00 20.47
N PRO A 421 -17.01 0.97 19.72
CA PRO A 421 -17.58 1.16 18.39
C PRO A 421 -18.88 1.98 18.44
N HIS A 422 -18.96 3.02 17.61
CA HIS A 422 -20.12 3.88 17.45
C HIS A 422 -20.51 3.97 15.98
N THR A 423 -21.80 3.76 15.67
CA THR A 423 -22.33 3.99 14.33
C THR A 423 -22.55 5.49 14.14
N ILE A 424 -22.07 6.01 13.02
CA ILE A 424 -22.38 7.36 12.56
C ILE A 424 -23.71 7.29 11.82
N ILE A 425 -24.72 8.00 12.31
CA ILE A 425 -26.11 7.90 11.83
C ILE A 425 -26.70 9.26 11.54
N ASN A 426 -27.67 9.32 10.63
CA ASN A 426 -28.50 10.47 10.36
C ASN A 426 -27.74 11.77 10.02
N THR A 427 -26.53 11.65 9.48
CA THR A 427 -25.70 12.78 9.06
C THR A 427 -25.23 12.58 7.62
N GLU A 428 -24.99 13.68 6.92
CA GLU A 428 -24.19 13.65 5.70
C GLU A 428 -22.72 13.42 6.08
N VAL A 429 -22.01 12.72 5.20
CA VAL A 429 -20.57 12.53 5.28
C VAL A 429 -19.94 12.89 3.95
N LEU A 430 -18.79 13.55 3.99
CA LEU A 430 -17.92 13.74 2.84
C LEU A 430 -17.00 12.53 2.73
N VAL A 431 -16.91 11.97 1.53
CA VAL A 431 -16.03 10.83 1.23
C VAL A 431 -15.21 11.13 -0.02
N THR A 432 -13.91 10.84 0.04
CA THR A 432 -13.01 10.94 -1.12
C THR A 432 -11.89 9.91 -1.01
N ARG A 433 -11.23 9.65 -2.14
CA ARG A 433 -10.09 8.76 -2.24
C ARG A 433 -8.89 9.54 -2.77
N ASN A 434 -7.72 9.33 -2.18
CA ASN A 434 -6.49 9.95 -2.68
C ASN A 434 -5.78 9.03 -3.69
N PRO A 435 -5.18 9.59 -4.76
CA PRO A 435 -5.21 11.01 -5.13
C PRO A 435 -6.58 11.41 -5.73
N CYS A 436 -7.02 12.63 -5.47
CA CYS A 436 -8.24 13.21 -6.03
C CYS A 436 -7.92 14.44 -6.87
N LEU A 437 -8.38 14.47 -8.12
CA LEU A 437 -7.98 15.48 -9.12
C LEU A 437 -9.15 16.21 -9.77
N HIS A 438 -10.36 15.68 -9.63
CA HIS A 438 -11.58 16.28 -10.15
C HIS A 438 -12.53 16.67 -9.00
N PRO A 439 -13.28 17.79 -9.07
CA PRO A 439 -14.23 18.17 -8.00
C PRO A 439 -15.27 17.09 -7.69
N GLY A 440 -15.66 16.30 -8.71
CA GLY A 440 -16.54 15.15 -8.55
C GLY A 440 -15.90 13.93 -7.86
N ASP A 441 -14.61 13.96 -7.51
CA ASP A 441 -13.99 12.89 -6.70
C ASP A 441 -14.35 13.00 -5.22
N LEU A 442 -14.84 14.16 -4.79
CA LEU A 442 -15.39 14.38 -3.46
C LEU A 442 -16.89 14.11 -3.54
N GLN A 443 -17.37 13.10 -2.82
CA GLN A 443 -18.75 12.66 -2.84
C GLN A 443 -19.41 12.83 -1.49
N LYS A 444 -20.73 13.06 -1.49
CA LYS A 444 -21.54 13.06 -0.27
C LYS A 444 -22.39 11.81 -0.19
N PHE A 445 -22.43 11.23 1.00
CA PHE A 445 -23.30 10.10 1.30
C PHE A 445 -24.10 10.37 2.58
N ARG A 446 -25.25 9.71 2.69
CA ARG A 446 -26.04 9.67 3.93
C ARG A 446 -25.58 8.49 4.77
N ALA A 447 -25.06 8.76 5.96
CA ALA A 447 -24.71 7.71 6.90
C ALA A 447 -25.97 7.18 7.60
N VAL A 448 -26.26 5.89 7.43
CA VAL A 448 -27.45 5.22 7.97
C VAL A 448 -27.06 4.05 8.88
N ASP A 449 -27.95 3.70 9.80
CA ASP A 449 -27.78 2.50 10.61
C ASP A 449 -28.35 1.27 9.90
N VAL A 450 -27.61 0.16 9.98
CA VAL A 450 -28.05 -1.15 9.52
C VAL A 450 -27.65 -2.15 10.61
N PRO A 451 -28.60 -2.63 11.43
CA PRO A 451 -28.31 -3.49 12.57
C PRO A 451 -27.49 -4.75 12.21
N GLU A 452 -27.73 -5.32 11.02
CA GLU A 452 -26.97 -6.46 10.50
C GLU A 452 -25.48 -6.18 10.26
N PHE A 453 -25.06 -4.91 10.21
CA PHE A 453 -23.66 -4.49 10.01
C PHE A 453 -22.97 -4.08 11.32
N SER A 454 -23.60 -4.29 12.47
CA SER A 454 -23.06 -3.88 13.78
C SER A 454 -21.68 -4.48 14.11
N HIS A 455 -21.31 -5.61 13.50
CA HIS A 455 -19.98 -6.25 13.62
C HIS A 455 -18.91 -5.61 12.75
N LEU A 456 -19.27 -4.80 11.75
CA LEU A 456 -18.34 -4.10 10.88
C LEU A 456 -17.91 -2.79 11.52
N VAL A 457 -16.67 -2.74 12.00
CA VAL A 457 -16.08 -1.58 12.67
C VAL A 457 -14.81 -1.13 11.96
N ASP A 458 -14.55 0.17 11.94
CA ASP A 458 -13.39 0.83 11.34
C ASP A 458 -13.26 0.58 9.82
N CYS A 459 -14.41 0.53 9.15
CA CYS A 459 -14.55 0.50 7.70
C CYS A 459 -15.80 1.30 7.26
N ILE A 460 -15.88 1.60 5.96
CA ILE A 460 -17.08 2.17 5.32
C ILE A 460 -17.69 1.13 4.39
N VAL A 461 -18.98 0.87 4.56
CA VAL A 461 -19.74 -0.05 3.70
C VAL A 461 -20.50 0.77 2.66
N PHE A 462 -20.24 0.47 1.39
CA PHE A 462 -20.91 1.08 0.26
C PHE A 462 -22.05 0.20 -0.25
N THR A 463 -23.06 0.86 -0.82
CA THR A 463 -24.16 0.21 -1.51
C THR A 463 -23.68 -0.59 -2.72
N THR A 464 -24.36 -1.71 -2.98
CA THR A 464 -24.24 -2.48 -4.22
C THR A 464 -25.41 -2.22 -5.17
N GLN A 465 -26.15 -1.13 -4.95
CA GLN A 465 -27.28 -0.69 -5.74
C GLN A 465 -26.96 0.64 -6.43
N GLY A 466 -27.74 0.98 -7.44
CA GLY A 466 -27.63 2.25 -8.17
C GLY A 466 -27.03 2.09 -9.56
N LYS A 467 -26.68 3.22 -10.18
CA LYS A 467 -26.17 3.24 -11.57
C LYS A 467 -24.67 3.00 -11.66
N ARG A 468 -23.91 3.44 -10.67
CA ARG A 468 -22.45 3.44 -10.64
C ARG A 468 -21.95 3.17 -9.22
N PRO A 469 -20.94 2.29 -9.03
CA PRO A 469 -20.42 1.95 -7.69
C PRO A 469 -19.87 3.17 -6.97
N SER A 470 -20.11 3.27 -5.66
CA SER A 470 -19.67 4.42 -4.86
C SER A 470 -18.16 4.66 -4.94
N ALA A 471 -17.36 3.59 -4.87
CA ALA A 471 -15.89 3.68 -4.99
C ALA A 471 -15.44 4.25 -6.34
N ASP A 472 -16.12 3.88 -7.43
CA ASP A 472 -15.78 4.31 -8.79
C ASP A 472 -16.09 5.80 -9.03
N LEU A 473 -17.07 6.36 -8.30
CA LEU A 473 -17.34 7.82 -8.30
C LEU A 473 -16.11 8.64 -7.85
N MET A 474 -15.23 8.04 -7.03
CA MET A 474 -14.11 8.71 -6.40
C MET A 474 -12.79 8.31 -7.08
N SER A 475 -12.43 9.06 -8.12
CA SER A 475 -11.21 8.86 -8.91
C SER A 475 -11.13 7.50 -9.62
N GLY A 476 -12.27 6.86 -9.95
CA GLY A 476 -12.31 5.53 -10.56
C GLY A 476 -11.77 4.43 -9.64
N GLY A 477 -12.08 4.53 -8.33
CA GLY A 477 -11.63 3.59 -7.31
C GLY A 477 -12.36 2.24 -7.36
N ASP A 478 -11.80 1.28 -6.64
CA ASP A 478 -12.38 -0.04 -6.43
C ASP A 478 -12.38 -0.41 -4.93
N LEU A 479 -12.63 -1.67 -4.60
CA LEU A 479 -12.62 -2.16 -3.22
C LEU A 479 -11.50 -3.18 -2.99
N ASP A 480 -10.41 -3.14 -3.78
CA ASP A 480 -9.31 -4.11 -3.69
C ASP A 480 -8.25 -3.80 -2.61
N GLY A 481 -8.54 -2.75 -1.83
CA GLY A 481 -7.74 -2.22 -0.73
C GLY A 481 -7.74 -0.70 -0.62
N ASP A 482 -8.58 -0.02 -1.41
CA ASP A 482 -8.73 1.43 -1.35
C ASP A 482 -9.22 1.88 0.04
N LYS A 483 -8.61 2.98 0.50
CA LYS A 483 -8.99 3.68 1.71
C LYS A 483 -9.57 5.03 1.36
N PHE A 484 -10.64 5.39 2.07
CA PHE A 484 -11.42 6.59 1.83
C PHE A 484 -11.27 7.53 3.03
N PHE A 485 -10.97 8.79 2.76
CA PHE A 485 -11.14 9.86 3.74
C PHE A 485 -12.62 10.09 3.92
N VAL A 486 -13.14 9.83 5.13
CA VAL A 486 -14.54 9.97 5.51
C VAL A 486 -14.62 11.02 6.61
N SER A 487 -15.34 12.11 6.36
CA SER A 487 -15.52 13.20 7.34
C SER A 487 -17.00 13.47 7.59
N TRP A 488 -17.35 13.60 8.87
CA TRP A 488 -18.65 14.08 9.34
C TRP A 488 -18.54 15.48 9.98
N ASP A 489 -17.49 16.22 9.64
CA ASP A 489 -17.30 17.60 10.03
C ASP A 489 -18.12 18.54 9.14
N SER A 490 -19.20 19.08 9.69
CA SER A 490 -20.14 19.96 8.98
C SER A 490 -19.49 21.17 8.33
N ASP A 491 -18.35 21.65 8.85
CA ASP A 491 -17.68 22.84 8.31
C ASP A 491 -17.04 22.59 6.94
N ILE A 492 -16.77 21.33 6.61
CA ILE A 492 -16.08 20.95 5.35
C ILE A 492 -16.94 20.06 4.46
N ILE A 493 -18.25 19.93 4.74
CA ILE A 493 -19.19 19.24 3.86
C ILE A 493 -19.77 20.27 2.89
N PRO A 494 -19.49 20.19 1.57
CA PRO A 494 -20.02 21.13 0.61
C PRO A 494 -21.54 21.05 0.49
N ARG A 495 -22.18 22.18 0.18
CA ARG A 495 -23.65 22.21 -0.05
C ARG A 495 -24.01 21.39 -1.29
N THR A 496 -23.24 21.55 -2.36
CA THR A 496 -23.41 20.87 -3.65
C THR A 496 -22.14 20.10 -4.01
N ILE A 497 -22.31 19.00 -4.74
CA ILE A 497 -21.21 18.17 -5.25
C ILE A 497 -21.25 18.21 -6.78
N ALA A 498 -20.07 18.15 -7.39
CA ALA A 498 -19.94 18.07 -8.85
C ALA A 498 -20.17 16.64 -9.35
N GLU A 499 -20.60 16.53 -10.61
CA GLU A 499 -20.74 15.23 -11.28
C GLU A 499 -19.39 14.48 -11.30
N PRO A 500 -19.36 13.18 -10.93
CA PRO A 500 -18.17 12.35 -10.99
C PRO A 500 -17.60 12.22 -12.40
N ALA A 501 -16.27 12.36 -12.54
CA ALA A 501 -15.59 12.08 -13.80
C ALA A 501 -15.66 10.58 -14.15
N GLN A 502 -15.61 10.26 -15.44
CA GLN A 502 -15.80 8.88 -15.94
C GLN A 502 -14.52 8.04 -15.93
N TYR A 503 -13.33 8.65 -15.80
CA TYR A 503 -12.03 7.97 -15.77
C TYR A 503 -11.89 6.79 -16.77
N PRO A 504 -12.09 7.01 -18.08
CA PRO A 504 -11.98 5.92 -19.05
C PRO A 504 -10.58 5.32 -19.02
N GLY A 505 -10.51 3.99 -18.96
CA GLY A 505 -9.24 3.27 -19.00
C GLY A 505 -8.44 3.58 -20.27
N GLY A 506 -7.12 3.70 -20.14
CA GLY A 506 -6.24 3.86 -21.29
C GLY A 506 -6.34 2.68 -22.26
N LYS A 507 -6.26 2.95 -23.57
CA LYS A 507 -6.28 1.90 -24.60
C LYS A 507 -5.08 0.96 -24.39
N GLU A 508 -5.34 -0.36 -24.35
CA GLU A 508 -4.28 -1.35 -24.19
C GLU A 508 -3.38 -1.34 -25.45
N LEU A 509 -2.08 -1.06 -25.25
CA LEU A 509 -1.05 -1.30 -26.26
C LEU A 509 -0.80 -2.82 -26.32
N ILE A 510 -1.37 -3.46 -27.34
CA ILE A 510 -1.10 -4.87 -27.64
C ILE A 510 0.19 -4.93 -28.45
N THR A 511 1.32 -5.20 -27.79
CA THR A 511 2.57 -5.50 -28.48
C THR A 511 2.66 -7.00 -28.73
N HIS A 512 2.41 -7.40 -29.98
CA HIS A 512 2.74 -8.73 -30.48
C HIS A 512 4.25 -8.83 -30.67
N THR A 513 4.99 -8.95 -29.58
CA THR A 513 6.40 -9.34 -29.66
C THR A 513 6.47 -10.82 -29.34
N ASN A 514 6.71 -11.64 -30.37
CA ASN A 514 7.16 -13.02 -30.20
C ASN A 514 8.49 -12.94 -29.42
N PHE A 515 8.45 -13.33 -28.15
CA PHE A 515 9.66 -13.53 -27.34
C PHE A 515 9.98 -15.02 -27.32
#